data_AF-A0A401IKN6-F1
#
_entry.id   AF-A0A401IKN6-F1
#
_cell.length_a   1.000
_cell.length_b   1.000
_cell.length_c   1.000
_cell.angle_alpha   90.00
_cell.angle_beta   90.00
_cell.angle_gamma   90.00
#
_symmetry.space_group_name_H-M   'P 1'
#
loop_
_entity.id
_entity.type
_entity.pdbx_description
1 polymer ?
#
loop_
_entity_poly.entity_id
_entity_poly.type
_entity_poly.pdbx_seq_one_letter_code
_entity_poly.pdbx_strand_id
1 'polypeptide(L)'
;MKIVSMDVMSTGVISYYVLLASKNGLFTPIIGNKDNISYADPVPQSVILTAIVIGLSIQSLMLVGAMKLAKNNPTLETREIEKNNTP
;
A
#
# COMPACT_ATOMS: atom_id res chain seq x y z
N MET A 1 5.18 -11.85 -9.94
CA MET A 1 5.54 -11.67 -8.51
C MET A 1 5.82 -10.21 -8.12
N LYS A 2 6.48 -9.38 -8.96
CA LYS A 2 6.87 -8.00 -8.61
C LYS A 2 5.72 -7.11 -8.09
N ILE A 3 4.52 -7.20 -8.70
CA ILE A 3 3.33 -6.42 -8.28
C ILE A 3 2.89 -6.78 -6.85
N VAL A 4 2.93 -8.07 -6.48
CA VAL A 4 2.56 -8.54 -5.13
C VAL A 4 3.62 -8.11 -4.11
N SER A 5 4.91 -8.15 -4.47
CA SER A 5 5.97 -7.66 -3.59
C SER A 5 5.82 -6.16 -3.26
N MET A 6 5.31 -5.38 -4.22
CA MET A 6 5.04 -3.95 -4.00
C MET A 6 3.87 -3.71 -3.03
N ASP A 7 2.85 -4.58 -3.04
CA ASP A 7 1.76 -4.57 -2.05
C ASP A 7 2.25 -4.85 -0.62
N VAL A 8 3.05 -5.91 -0.48
CA VAL A 8 3.62 -6.32 0.81
C VAL A 8 4.50 -5.21 1.39
N MET A 9 5.30 -4.54 0.55
CA MET A 9 6.09 -3.39 0.96
C MET A 9 5.21 -2.25 1.49
N SER A 10 4.12 -1.91 0.79
CA SER A 10 3.17 -0.87 1.21
C SER A 10 2.55 -1.19 2.58
N THR A 11 2.10 -2.43 2.75
CA THR A 11 1.52 -2.91 4.02
C THR A 11 2.54 -2.90 5.15
N GLY A 12 3.82 -3.20 4.86
CA GLY A 12 4.92 -3.09 5.83
C GLY A 12 5.13 -1.66 6.32
N VAL A 13 5.12 -0.67 5.42
CA VAL A 13 5.24 0.76 5.78
C VAL A 13 4.04 1.20 6.63
N ILE A 14 2.81 0.80 6.25
CA ILE A 14 1.60 1.10 7.03
C ILE A 14 1.69 0.50 8.43
N SER A 15 2.12 -0.76 8.56
CA SER A 15 2.28 -1.44 9.85
C SER A 15 3.28 -0.71 10.75
N TYR A 16 4.37 -0.20 10.19
CA TYR A 16 5.34 0.61 10.93
C TYR A 16 4.72 1.93 11.45
N TYR A 17 3.90 2.61 10.63
CA TYR A 17 3.18 3.81 11.07
C TYR A 17 2.18 3.53 12.19
N VAL A 18 1.48 2.39 12.13
CA VAL A 18 0.55 1.97 13.20
C VAL A 18 1.30 1.75 14.52
N LEU A 19 2.49 1.13 14.47
CA LEU A 19 3.33 0.95 15.67
C LEU A 19 3.77 2.29 16.27
N LEU A 20 4.10 3.28 15.43
CA LEU A 20 4.45 4.62 15.91
C LEU A 20 3.26 5.34 16.55
N ALA A 21 2.07 5.25 15.93
CA ALA A 21 0.86 5.89 16.43
C ALA A 21 0.38 5.32 17.77
N SER A 22 0.62 4.03 18.01
CA SER A 22 0.22 3.28 19.21
C SER A 22 1.08 3.58 20.46
N LYS A 23 2.23 4.28 20.29
CA LYS A 23 3.17 4.54 21.41
C LYS A 23 2.57 5.36 22.54
N ASN A 24 1.74 6.35 22.22
CA ASN A 24 1.20 7.33 23.18
C ASN A 24 -0.19 6.95 23.69
N GLY A 25 -0.81 5.92 23.12
CA GLY A 25 -2.15 5.45 23.46
C GLY A 25 -2.65 4.43 22.45
N LEU A 26 -3.48 3.50 22.93
CA LEU A 26 -4.00 2.38 22.11
C LEU A 26 -5.42 2.62 21.59
N PHE A 27 -6.11 3.64 22.09
CA PHE A 27 -7.51 3.87 21.74
C PHE A 27 -7.66 4.73 20.50
N THR A 28 -8.66 4.42 19.68
CA THR A 28 -8.98 5.19 18.47
C THR A 28 -9.33 6.64 18.84
N PRO A 29 -8.79 7.67 18.16
CA PRO A 29 -9.03 9.08 18.43
C PRO A 29 -10.41 9.50 17.92
N ILE A 30 -11.45 8.89 18.48
CA ILE A 30 -12.85 9.19 18.25
C ILE A 30 -13.39 9.65 19.60
N ILE A 31 -13.83 10.91 19.65
CA ILE A 31 -14.37 11.50 20.87
C ILE A 31 -15.64 10.72 21.26
N GLY A 32 -15.65 10.17 22.47
CA GLY A 32 -16.78 9.43 23.02
C GLY A 32 -17.00 9.73 24.50
N ASN A 33 -18.05 9.16 25.08
CA ASN A 33 -18.50 9.40 26.46
C ASN A 33 -17.66 8.68 27.54
N LYS A 34 -16.37 8.42 27.27
CA LYS A 34 -15.49 7.72 28.21
C LYS A 34 -14.42 8.67 28.72
N ASP A 35 -14.47 8.91 30.02
CA ASP A 35 -13.49 9.73 30.72
C ASP A 35 -12.11 9.05 30.74
N ASN A 36 -11.08 9.87 30.55
CA ASN A 36 -9.68 9.54 30.87
C ASN A 36 -9.03 8.38 30.08
N ILE A 37 -9.29 8.31 28.77
CA ILE A 37 -8.64 7.32 27.91
C ILE A 37 -7.41 7.90 27.20
N SER A 38 -6.33 7.12 27.13
CA SER A 38 -5.14 7.41 26.33
C SER A 38 -5.39 7.10 24.85
N TYR A 39 -5.63 8.14 24.07
CA TYR A 39 -5.86 8.08 22.63
C TYR A 39 -4.54 7.93 21.85
N ALA A 40 -4.59 7.16 20.77
CA ALA A 40 -3.53 7.10 19.77
C ALA A 40 -3.39 8.44 19.04
N ASP A 41 -2.21 8.69 18.47
CA ASP A 41 -1.96 9.92 17.70
C ASP A 41 -2.85 9.97 16.43
N PRO A 42 -3.71 11.00 16.26
CA PRO A 42 -4.58 11.14 15.09
C PRO A 42 -3.82 11.53 13.81
N VAL A 43 -2.62 12.11 13.92
CA VAL A 43 -1.86 12.60 12.76
C VAL A 43 -1.40 11.43 11.86
N PRO A 44 -0.71 10.39 12.37
CA PRO A 44 -0.35 9.23 11.56
C PRO A 44 -1.54 8.49 10.95
N GLN A 45 -2.71 8.47 11.63
CA GLN A 45 -3.88 7.74 11.13
C GLN A 45 -4.45 8.34 9.86
N SER A 46 -4.51 9.67 9.77
CA SER A 46 -4.94 10.38 8.57
C SER A 46 -3.99 10.09 7.39
N VAL A 47 -2.68 10.07 7.66
CA VAL A 47 -1.65 9.76 6.66
C VAL A 47 -1.76 8.31 6.16
N ILE A 48 -1.98 7.34 7.06
CA ILE A 48 -2.20 5.93 6.71
C ILE A 48 -3.39 5.78 5.76
N LEU A 49 -4.52 6.42 6.07
CA LEU A 49 -5.72 6.32 5.23
C LEU A 49 -5.47 6.82 3.80
N THR A 50 -4.78 7.95 3.66
CA THR A 50 -4.37 8.46 2.34
C THR A 50 -3.41 7.49 1.64
N ALA A 51 -2.43 6.94 2.35
CA ALA A 51 -1.46 6.01 1.79
C ALA A 51 -2.12 4.71 1.26
N ILE A 52 -3.12 4.18 1.96
CA ILE A 52 -3.88 2.99 1.52
C ILE A 52 -4.58 3.25 0.19
N VAL A 53 -5.28 4.38 0.06
CA VAL A 53 -6.02 4.72 -1.17
C VAL A 53 -5.06 4.92 -2.36
N ILE A 54 -3.90 5.55 -2.12
CA ILE A 54 -2.86 5.71 -3.15
C ILE A 54 -2.29 4.35 -3.55
N GLY A 55 -1.95 3.48 -2.59
CA GLY A 55 -1.44 2.14 -2.83
C GLY A 55 -2.38 1.32 -3.73
N LEU A 56 -3.66 1.26 -3.34
CA LEU A 56 -4.70 0.57 -4.11
C LEU A 56 -4.83 1.11 -5.54
N SER A 57 -4.75 2.44 -5.70
CA SER A 57 -4.81 3.09 -7.02
C SER A 57 -3.64 2.67 -7.91
N ILE A 58 -2.42 2.65 -7.37
CA ILE A 58 -1.21 2.25 -8.10
C ILE A 58 -1.28 0.75 -8.45
N GLN A 59 -1.73 -0.11 -7.54
CA GLN A 59 -1.90 -1.54 -7.80
C GLN A 59 -2.93 -1.81 -8.91
N SER A 60 -4.03 -1.08 -8.91
CA SER A 60 -5.02 -1.17 -9.99
C SER A 60 -4.42 -0.80 -11.34
N LEU A 61 -3.65 0.29 -11.40
CA LEU A 61 -2.97 0.71 -12.62
C LEU A 61 -1.95 -0.33 -13.10
N MET A 62 -1.14 -0.87 -12.19
CA MET A 62 -0.15 -1.91 -12.51
C MET A 62 -0.79 -3.19 -13.03
N LEU A 63 -1.92 -3.63 -12.44
CA LEU A 63 -2.65 -4.80 -12.89
C LEU A 63 -3.22 -4.61 -14.29
N VAL A 64 -3.84 -3.45 -14.56
CA VAL A 64 -4.33 -3.12 -15.91
C VAL A 64 -3.18 -3.08 -16.92
N GLY A 65 -2.04 -2.51 -16.53
CA GLY A 65 -0.82 -2.52 -17.34
C GLY A 65 -0.33 -3.93 -17.65
N ALA A 66 -0.29 -4.81 -16.64
CA ALA A 66 0.09 -6.20 -16.80
C ALA A 66 -0.89 -6.97 -17.69
N MET A 67 -2.20 -6.77 -17.53
CA MET A 67 -3.22 -7.35 -18.41
C MET A 67 -3.03 -6.92 -19.87
N LYS A 68 -2.78 -5.63 -20.11
CA LYS A 68 -2.53 -5.11 -21.46
C LYS A 68 -1.26 -5.67 -22.06
N LEU A 69 -0.20 -5.81 -21.27
CA LEU A 69 1.08 -6.39 -21.69
C LEU A 69 0.95 -7.89 -22.01
N ALA A 70 0.17 -8.62 -21.23
CA ALA A 70 -0.09 -10.05 -21.40
C ALA A 70 -0.74 -10.38 -22.75
N LYS A 71 -1.53 -9.44 -23.30
CA LYS A 71 -2.18 -9.61 -24.61
C LYS A 71 -1.17 -9.81 -25.75
N ASN A 72 -0.03 -9.12 -25.69
CA ASN A 72 1.01 -9.21 -26.72
C ASN A 72 2.20 -10.08 -26.27
N ASN A 73 2.37 -10.30 -24.97
CA ASN A 73 3.47 -11.06 -24.38
C ASN A 73 2.92 -12.09 -23.38
N PRO A 74 2.47 -13.28 -23.83
CA PRO A 74 1.76 -14.26 -23.00
C PRO A 74 2.59 -14.77 -21.81
N THR A 75 3.91 -14.81 -21.94
CA THR A 75 4.81 -15.30 -20.89
C THR A 75 5.02 -14.27 -19.78
N LEU A 76 4.76 -12.97 -20.04
CA LEU A 76 5.04 -11.86 -19.13
C LEU A 76 6.47 -11.86 -18.55
N GLU A 77 7.40 -12.57 -19.20
CA GLU A 77 8.79 -12.68 -18.79
C GLU A 77 9.55 -11.40 -19.18
N THR A 78 10.06 -10.67 -18.20
CA THR A 78 10.67 -9.36 -18.47
C THR A 78 11.88 -9.46 -19.38
N ARG A 79 12.69 -10.53 -19.26
CA ARG A 79 13.87 -10.76 -20.12
C ARG A 79 13.49 -10.92 -21.60
N GLU A 80 12.40 -11.65 -21.88
CA GLU A 80 11.94 -11.89 -23.24
C GLU A 80 11.35 -10.62 -23.86
N ILE A 81 10.62 -9.83 -23.05
CA ILE A 81 10.05 -8.55 -23.49
C ILE A 81 11.16 -7.55 -23.82
N GLU A 82 12.19 -7.45 -22.99
CA GLU A 82 13.35 -6.57 -23.23
C GLU A 82 14.07 -6.95 -24.52
N LYS A 83 14.37 -8.24 -24.72
CA LYS A 83 15.07 -8.74 -25.91
C LYS A 83 14.31 -8.44 -27.22
N ASN A 84 12.98 -8.57 -27.22
CA ASN A 84 12.14 -8.31 -28.39
C ASN A 84 11.94 -6.81 -28.70
N ASN A 85 12.30 -5.92 -27.78
CA ASN A 85 12.08 -4.47 -27.92
C ASN A 85 13.38 -3.64 -27.83
N THR A 86 14.55 -4.29 -27.79
CA THR A 86 15.85 -3.64 -28.00
C THR A 86 16.03 -3.27 -29.47
N PRO A 87 16.51 -2.04 -29.81
CA PRO A 87 16.88 -1.67 -31.17
C PRO A 87 18.09 -2.45 -31.70
#